data_AF-A0A4R6QBS1-F1
#
_entry.id   AF-A0A4R6QBS1-F1
#
_cell.length_a   1.000
_cell.length_b   1.000
_cell.length_c   1.000
_cell.angle_alpha   90.00
_cell.angle_beta   90.00
_cell.angle_gamma   90.00
#
_symmetry.space_group_name_H-M   'P 1'
#
loop_
_entity.id
_entity.type
_entity.pdbx_description
1 polymer ?
#
loop_
_entity_poly.entity_id
_entity_poly.type
_entity_poly.pdbx_seq_one_letter_code
_entity_poly.pdbx_strand_id
1 'polypeptide(L)'
;MPQSAGPEPGLLAALRRISATLIEIVQLRLALIGNELEQEKLRLLQSAMGALLALMLLGAGVVTLSLLIVMLAGEAYRLWALAALTLIYLGAGGWLWHRSCERLKQTGGPFAASLAELARDRDTLQPPG
;
A
#
# COMPACT_ATOMS: atom_id res chain seq x y z
N MET A 1 24.22 68.57 8.41
CA MET A 1 23.65 67.63 9.39
C MET A 1 24.08 66.22 9.01
N PRO A 2 24.79 65.48 9.86
CA PRO A 2 25.18 64.10 9.57
C PRO A 2 23.97 63.18 9.80
N GLN A 3 23.54 62.45 8.77
CA GLN A 3 22.53 61.40 8.90
C GLN A 3 23.25 60.08 9.11
N SER A 4 23.18 59.54 10.33
CA SER A 4 23.73 58.25 10.74
C SER A 4 22.92 57.11 10.14
N ALA A 5 23.49 56.41 9.16
CA ALA A 5 22.99 55.13 8.67
C ALA A 5 23.18 54.06 9.75
N GLY A 6 22.08 53.62 10.37
CA GLY A 6 22.09 52.53 11.35
C GLY A 6 22.23 51.15 10.67
N PRO A 7 22.91 50.17 11.28
CA PRO A 7 23.19 48.86 10.67
C PRO A 7 21.91 48.02 10.43
N GLU A 8 21.60 47.77 9.17
CA GLU A 8 20.79 46.71 8.56
C GLU A 8 20.03 45.72 9.51
N PRO A 9 18.80 46.05 9.94
CA PRO A 9 17.89 45.11 10.61
C PRO A 9 17.15 44.15 9.63
N GLY A 10 17.41 44.24 8.33
CA GLY A 10 16.56 43.64 7.28
C GLY A 10 16.77 42.15 7.03
N LEU A 11 18.00 41.64 7.14
CA LEU A 11 18.33 40.28 6.69
C LEU A 11 17.87 39.18 7.67
N LEU A 12 18.05 39.42 8.98
CA LEU A 12 17.53 38.53 10.03
C LEU A 12 16.00 38.51 10.05
N ALA A 13 15.36 39.66 9.83
CA ALA A 13 13.92 39.75 9.72
C ALA A 13 13.40 39.01 8.48
N ALA A 14 14.09 39.09 7.34
CA ALA A 14 13.77 38.34 6.13
C ALA A 14 13.91 36.82 6.33
N LEU A 15 15.00 36.36 6.96
CA LEU A 15 15.21 34.94 7.32
C LEU A 15 14.11 34.40 8.22
N ARG A 16 13.71 35.17 9.24
CA ARG A 16 12.64 34.79 10.17
C ARG A 16 11.26 34.74 9.49
N ARG A 17 11.04 35.59 8.50
CA ARG A 17 9.82 35.59 7.69
C ARG A 17 9.78 34.39 6.74
N ILE A 18 10.91 34.09 6.08
CA ILE A 18 11.04 32.92 5.21
C ILE A 18 10.87 31.62 5.99
N SER A 19 11.47 31.51 7.18
CA SER A 19 11.31 30.32 8.02
C SER A 19 9.87 30.15 8.52
N ALA A 20 9.18 31.24 8.89
CA ALA A 20 7.76 31.19 9.25
C ALA A 20 6.90 30.70 8.08
N THR A 21 7.12 31.22 6.87
CA THR A 21 6.40 30.79 5.67
C THR A 21 6.70 29.33 5.30
N LEU A 22 7.95 28.88 5.43
CA LEU A 22 8.32 27.48 5.22
C LEU A 22 7.60 26.55 6.21
N ILE A 23 7.56 26.92 7.49
CA ILE A 23 6.87 26.14 8.52
C ILE A 23 5.37 26.06 8.20
N GLU A 24 4.75 27.15 7.78
CA GLU A 24 3.34 27.20 7.40
C GLU A 24 3.03 26.30 6.18
N ILE A 25 3.90 26.35 5.16
CA ILE A 25 3.79 25.48 3.97
C ILE A 25 3.91 24.00 4.34
N VAL A 26 4.87 23.65 5.21
CA VAL A 26 5.08 22.27 5.66
C VAL A 26 3.87 21.79 6.48
N GLN A 27 3.34 22.62 7.38
CA GLN A 27 2.15 22.27 8.17
C GLN A 27 0.94 21.98 7.27
N LEU A 28 0.70 22.83 6.26
CA LEU A 28 -0.39 22.63 5.31
C LEU A 28 -0.22 21.34 4.50
N ARG A 29 1.00 21.04 4.03
CA ARG A 29 1.27 19.80 3.29
C ARG A 29 1.18 18.56 4.16
N LEU A 30 1.66 18.60 5.40
CA LEU A 30 1.51 17.49 6.33
C LEU A 30 0.04 17.23 6.67
N ALA A 31 -0.77 18.29 6.82
CA ALA A 31 -2.21 18.16 7.00
C ALA A 31 -2.89 17.53 5.77
N LEU A 32 -2.51 17.94 4.55
CA LEU A 32 -3.00 17.34 3.30
C LEU A 32 -2.57 15.88 3.14
N ILE A 33 -1.28 15.56 3.31
CA ILE A 33 -0.75 14.19 3.21
C ILE A 33 -1.39 13.28 4.25
N GLY A 34 -1.55 13.76 5.49
CA GLY A 34 -2.24 13.01 6.55
C GLY A 34 -3.68 12.67 6.17
N ASN A 35 -4.41 13.64 5.61
CA ASN A 35 -5.77 13.44 5.13
C ASN A 35 -5.83 12.50 3.92
N GLU A 36 -4.94 12.65 2.94
CA GLU A 36 -4.86 11.76 1.76
C GLU A 36 -4.55 10.31 2.17
N LEU A 37 -3.64 10.10 3.12
CA LEU A 37 -3.32 8.77 3.67
C LEU A 37 -4.52 8.11 4.35
N GLU A 38 -5.30 8.88 5.11
CA GLU A 38 -6.50 8.39 5.76
C GLU A 38 -7.59 8.02 4.73
N GLN A 39 -7.76 8.86 3.70
CA GLN A 39 -8.67 8.59 2.59
C GLN A 39 -8.26 7.34 1.79
N GLU A 40 -6.98 7.22 1.43
CA GLU A 40 -6.43 6.06 0.71
C GLU A 40 -6.58 4.78 1.55
N LYS A 41 -6.30 4.85 2.86
CA LYS A 41 -6.49 3.71 3.79
C LYS A 41 -7.94 3.26 3.83
N LEU A 42 -8.90 4.19 3.94
CA LEU A 42 -10.33 3.86 3.93
C LEU A 42 -10.74 3.25 2.59
N ARG A 43 -10.25 3.77 1.47
CA ARG A 43 -10.51 3.24 0.13
C ARG A 43 -9.94 1.83 -0.04
N LEU A 44 -8.73 1.58 0.44
CA LEU A 44 -8.12 0.25 0.46
C LEU A 44 -8.92 -0.70 1.34
N LEU A 45 -9.35 -0.27 2.54
CA LEU A 45 -10.16 -1.10 3.43
C LEU A 45 -11.52 -1.43 2.82
N GLN A 46 -12.20 -0.44 2.24
CA GLN A 46 -13.49 -0.63 1.56
C GLN A 46 -13.37 -1.58 0.37
N SER A 47 -12.37 -1.37 -0.50
CA SER A 47 -12.13 -2.26 -1.64
C SER A 47 -11.72 -3.67 -1.19
N ALA A 48 -10.93 -3.80 -0.12
CA ALA A 48 -10.57 -5.09 0.47
C ALA A 48 -11.78 -5.83 1.04
N MET A 49 -12.69 -5.14 1.73
CA MET A 49 -13.93 -5.74 2.23
C MET A 49 -14.82 -6.22 1.08
N GLY A 50 -14.97 -5.41 0.03
CA GLY A 50 -15.70 -5.79 -1.17
C GLY A 50 -15.08 -6.99 -1.90
N ALA A 51 -13.75 -6.99 -2.06
CA ALA A 51 -13.01 -8.09 -2.64
C ALA A 51 -13.12 -9.37 -1.81
N LEU A 52 -13.07 -9.28 -0.48
CA LEU A 52 -13.25 -10.40 0.43
C LEU A 52 -14.66 -10.99 0.30
N LEU A 53 -15.69 -10.14 0.31
CA LEU A 53 -17.07 -10.58 0.12
C LEU A 53 -17.27 -11.25 -1.24
N ALA A 54 -16.76 -10.64 -2.32
CA ALA A 54 -16.80 -11.22 -3.66
C ALA A 54 -16.09 -12.58 -3.71
N LEU A 55 -14.91 -12.70 -3.09
CA LEU A 55 -14.17 -13.96 -3.03
C LEU A 55 -14.93 -15.03 -2.23
N MET A 56 -15.59 -14.66 -1.13
CA MET A 56 -16.44 -15.57 -0.36
C MET A 56 -17.64 -16.08 -1.19
N LEU A 57 -18.34 -15.17 -1.89
CA LEU A 57 -19.48 -15.55 -2.74
C LEU A 57 -19.04 -16.45 -3.89
N LEU A 58 -17.94 -16.10 -4.57
CA LEU A 58 -17.39 -16.92 -5.64
C LEU A 58 -16.96 -18.29 -5.12
N GLY A 59 -16.26 -18.34 -3.98
CA GLY A 59 -15.86 -19.60 -3.34
C GLY A 59 -17.06 -20.48 -2.98
N ALA A 60 -18.11 -19.90 -2.37
CA ALA A 60 -19.34 -20.61 -2.06
C ALA A 60 -20.05 -21.14 -3.33
N GLY A 61 -20.09 -20.35 -4.40
CA GLY A 61 -20.64 -20.76 -5.70
C GLY A 61 -19.85 -21.92 -6.33
N VAL A 62 -18.53 -21.85 -6.27
CA VAL A 62 -17.61 -22.89 -6.74
C VAL A 62 -17.80 -24.20 -5.96
N VAL A 63 -17.89 -24.14 -4.62
CA VAL A 63 -18.20 -25.32 -3.78
C VAL A 63 -19.59 -25.89 -4.11
N THR A 64 -20.60 -25.04 -4.24
CA THR A 64 -21.97 -25.48 -4.57
C THR A 64 -22.01 -26.13 -5.96
N LEU A 65 -21.30 -25.57 -6.94
CA LEU A 65 -21.18 -26.14 -8.28
C LEU A 65 -20.46 -27.49 -8.25
N SER A 66 -19.39 -27.64 -7.46
CA SER A 66 -18.74 -28.93 -7.24
C SER A 66 -19.71 -29.97 -6.69
N LEU A 67 -20.49 -29.62 -5.67
CA LEU A 67 -21.47 -30.53 -5.10
C LEU A 67 -22.52 -30.93 -6.14
N LEU A 68 -22.98 -29.98 -6.95
CA LEU A 68 -23.91 -30.25 -8.06
C LEU A 68 -23.30 -31.23 -9.07
N ILE A 69 -22.05 -30.99 -9.50
CA ILE A 69 -21.33 -31.89 -10.41
C ILE A 69 -21.20 -33.30 -9.80
N VAL A 70 -20.85 -33.40 -8.52
CA VAL A 70 -20.70 -34.68 -7.81
C VAL A 70 -22.05 -35.38 -7.57
N MET A 71 -23.15 -34.63 -7.44
CA MET A 71 -24.50 -35.22 -7.36
C MET A 71 -25.01 -35.68 -8.73
N LEU A 72 -24.66 -34.96 -9.81
CA LEU A 72 -24.95 -35.39 -11.19
C LEU A 72 -24.07 -36.55 -11.63
N ALA A 73 -22.85 -36.65 -11.11
CA ALA A 73 -21.98 -37.79 -11.32
C ALA A 73 -22.62 -39.03 -10.69
N GLY A 74 -22.96 -40.03 -11.51
CA GLY A 74 -23.46 -41.31 -11.02
C GLY A 74 -22.49 -41.97 -10.03
N GLU A 75 -22.98 -42.89 -9.20
CA GLU A 75 -22.22 -43.44 -8.05
C GLU A 75 -20.82 -43.95 -8.41
N ALA A 76 -20.65 -44.58 -9.57
CA ALA A 76 -19.36 -45.09 -10.06
C ALA A 76 -18.31 -44.00 -10.35
N TYR A 77 -18.74 -42.77 -10.65
CA TYR A 77 -17.86 -41.67 -11.07
C TYR A 77 -17.70 -40.58 -10.02
N ARG A 78 -18.47 -40.60 -8.92
CA ARG A 78 -18.38 -39.57 -7.86
C ARG A 78 -16.96 -39.42 -7.32
N LEU A 79 -16.25 -40.54 -7.15
CA LEU A 79 -14.89 -40.56 -6.59
C LEU A 79 -13.87 -39.95 -7.56
N TRP A 80 -14.00 -40.23 -8.86
CA TRP A 80 -13.18 -39.60 -9.91
C TRP A 80 -13.50 -38.11 -10.09
N ALA A 81 -14.77 -37.72 -10.01
CA ALA A 81 -15.19 -36.33 -10.07
C ALA A 81 -14.64 -35.52 -8.87
N LEU A 82 -14.71 -36.10 -7.67
CA LEU A 82 -14.09 -35.53 -6.46
C LEU A 82 -12.57 -35.38 -6.63
N ALA A 83 -11.87 -36.44 -7.04
CA ALA A 83 -10.42 -36.39 -7.23
C ALA A 83 -9.99 -35.33 -8.26
N ALA A 84 -10.70 -35.22 -9.38
CA ALA A 84 -10.45 -34.21 -10.41
C ALA A 84 -10.69 -32.78 -9.87
N LEU A 85 -11.81 -32.55 -9.19
CA LEU A 85 -12.12 -31.26 -8.56
C LEU A 85 -11.08 -30.87 -7.51
N THR A 86 -10.65 -31.81 -6.68
CA THR A 86 -9.59 -31.59 -5.69
C THR A 86 -8.28 -31.16 -6.36
N LEU A 87 -7.87 -31.85 -7.42
CA LEU A 87 -6.64 -31.50 -8.15
C LEU A 87 -6.73 -30.12 -8.79
N ILE A 88 -7.88 -29.77 -9.37
CA ILE A 88 -8.13 -28.45 -9.96
C ILE A 88 -8.04 -27.36 -8.88
N TYR A 89 -8.69 -27.55 -7.72
CA TYR A 89 -8.65 -26.56 -6.64
C TYR A 89 -7.28 -26.41 -6.01
N LEU A 90 -6.54 -27.50 -5.80
CA LEU A 90 -5.18 -27.44 -5.30
C LEU A 90 -4.24 -26.78 -6.32
N GLY A 91 -4.37 -27.10 -7.61
CA GLY A 91 -3.58 -26.48 -8.67
C GLY A 91 -3.85 -24.98 -8.80
N ALA A 92 -5.12 -24.58 -8.84
CA ALA A 92 -5.51 -23.18 -8.90
C ALA A 92 -5.07 -22.41 -7.64
N GLY A 93 -5.27 -22.98 -6.46
CA GLY A 93 -4.85 -22.39 -5.19
C GLY A 93 -3.33 -22.22 -5.10
N GLY A 94 -2.57 -23.25 -5.49
CA GLY A 94 -1.10 -23.20 -5.55
C GLY A 94 -0.59 -22.16 -6.55
N TRP A 95 -1.21 -22.04 -7.72
CA TRP A 95 -0.86 -21.03 -8.71
C TRP A 95 -1.16 -19.60 -8.22
N LEU A 96 -2.33 -19.37 -7.61
CA LEU A 96 -2.66 -18.08 -6.99
C LEU A 96 -1.69 -17.72 -5.86
N TRP A 97 -1.34 -18.69 -5.02
CA TRP A 97 -0.38 -18.51 -3.93
C TRP A 97 0.99 -18.12 -4.47
N HIS A 98 1.50 -18.85 -5.47
CA HIS A 98 2.78 -18.55 -6.10
C HIS A 98 2.81 -17.12 -6.66
N ARG A 99 1.78 -16.75 -7.43
CA ARG A 99 1.65 -15.41 -8.01
C ARG A 99 1.54 -14.33 -6.93
N SER A 100 0.86 -14.61 -5.83
CA SER A 100 0.73 -13.67 -4.70
C SER A 100 2.07 -13.48 -3.99
N CYS A 101 2.82 -14.56 -3.76
CA CYS A 101 4.19 -14.49 -3.23
C CYS A 101 5.14 -13.75 -4.17
N GLU A 102 5.05 -13.96 -5.50
CA GLU A 102 5.84 -13.21 -6.47
C GLU A 102 5.53 -11.72 -6.44
N ARG A 103 4.24 -11.35 -6.39
CA ARG A 103 3.82 -9.95 -6.26
C ARG A 103 4.36 -9.33 -4.98
N LEU A 104 4.25 -10.01 -3.85
CA LEU A 104 4.79 -9.55 -2.57
C LEU A 104 6.31 -9.40 -2.58
N LYS A 105 7.03 -10.25 -3.33
CA LYS A 105 8.49 -10.14 -3.50
C LYS A 105 8.90 -9.01 -4.47
N GLN A 106 8.07 -8.70 -5.47
CA GLN A 106 8.30 -7.61 -6.43
C GLN A 106 7.96 -6.24 -5.84
N THR A 107 6.93 -6.13 -5.00
CA THR A 107 6.73 -4.97 -4.14
C THR A 107 7.56 -5.12 -2.86
N GLY A 108 8.88 -4.93 -2.98
CA GLY A 108 9.59 -4.27 -1.88
C GLY A 108 8.82 -2.99 -1.59
N GLY A 109 8.11 -2.95 -0.46
CA GLY A 109 7.01 -2.01 -0.26
C GLY A 109 7.40 -0.55 -0.54
N PRO A 110 6.43 0.34 -0.85
CA PRO A 110 6.72 1.76 -1.09
C PRO A 110 7.55 2.39 0.05
N PHE A 111 7.39 1.87 1.26
CA PHE A 111 8.20 2.22 2.42
C PHE A 111 9.61 1.65 2.45
N ALA A 112 9.88 0.46 1.91
CA ALA A 112 11.22 -0.12 1.91
C ALA A 112 12.16 0.62 0.95
N ALA A 113 11.64 1.01 -0.23
CA ALA A 113 12.35 1.88 -1.15
C ALA A 113 12.55 3.29 -0.54
N SER A 114 11.50 3.88 0.03
CA SER A 114 11.59 5.19 0.70
C SER A 114 12.50 5.17 1.93
N LEU A 115 12.53 4.08 2.72
CA LEU A 115 13.43 3.92 3.87
C LEU A 115 14.89 3.74 3.44
N ALA A 116 15.13 3.02 2.35
CA ALA A 116 16.47 2.89 1.78
C ALA A 116 16.97 4.23 1.23
N GLU A 117 16.09 5.01 0.62
CA GLU A 117 16.39 6.35 0.10
C GLU A 117 16.59 7.36 1.24
N LEU A 118 15.80 7.29 2.32
CA LEU A 118 15.97 8.11 3.52
C LEU A 118 17.24 7.75 4.32
N ALA A 119 17.64 6.47 4.31
CA ALA A 119 18.93 6.05 4.87
C ALA A 119 20.11 6.61 4.05
N ARG A 120 19.97 6.65 2.72
CA ARG A 120 20.97 7.25 1.81
C ARG A 120 21.14 8.75 2.04
N ASP A 121 20.03 9.46 2.27
CA ASP A 121 20.03 10.90 2.56
C ASP A 121 20.58 11.23 3.97
N ARG A 122 20.57 10.25 4.88
CA ARG A 122 21.18 10.39 6.20
C ARG A 122 22.70 10.32 6.15
N ASP A 123 23.24 9.45 5.29
CA ASP A 123 24.70 9.30 5.11
C ASP A 123 25.32 10.55 4.43
N THR A 124 24.57 11.26 3.60
CA THR A 124 25.04 12.50 2.94
C THR A 124 24.98 13.73 3.85
N LEU A 125 24.19 13.71 4.92
CA LEU A 125 24.08 14.80 5.90
C LEU A 125 25.06 14.67 7.07
N GLN A 126 25.87 13.61 7.13
CA GLN A 126 26.88 13.45 8.17
C GLN A 126 28.13 14.28 7.78
N PRO A 127 28.48 15.36 8.52
CA PRO A 127 29.63 16.18 8.18
C PRO A 127 30.92 15.35 8.30
N PRO A 128 31.91 15.54 7.41
CA PRO A 128 33.24 15.02 7.66
C PRO A 128 33.77 15.66 8.94
N GLY A 129 34.15 14.81 9.91
CA GLY A 129 34.78 15.22 11.16
C GLY A 129 36.15 15.84 10.96
#